data_AF-A0AAI8AN65-F1
#
_entry.id   AF-A0AAI8AN65-F1
#
_cell.length_a   1.000
_cell.length_b   1.000
_cell.length_c   1.000
_cell.angle_alpha   90.00
_cell.angle_beta   90.00
_cell.angle_gamma   90.00
#
_symmetry.space_group_name_H-M   'P 1'
#
loop_
_entity.id
_entity.type
_entity.pdbx_description
1 polymer ?
#
loop_
_entity_poly.entity_id
_entity_poly.type
_entity_poly.pdbx_seq_one_letter_code
_entity_poly.pdbx_strand_id
1 'polypeptide(L)'
;MIKKKISRFKSFFLLFPLSTIPILSFISCQTQESVQDKEEQQFYQQHDLLLKEAKEKNQFQPLKPAIITVNKSDTSNPDFTTMLESAVKSTFSVIDDADKTSVYIKTFNLNDTNSNSEFESRDFSKLFNNLIEKGYNLFFFNSDVLLDRFVLWNVGDNRETLKEKNIKIVNFDSPRALQKIGNNDSLISLDFIPEDINWIAGYFAASYLAKEFPDPNSDKRQISVFNNYFNTHEINKTLGFLAGISYWNTHNPTLTSRVWQTRDQVVFLDKKDQENKVISTEEQIKNFLKEEKHKDSQILFVATDSLVPLVYKYADLNKQKIIVNHYKNKEFNPKNQKNLLTINEDLKNVIYRIIYDLYTKKSGTNDRLILDTDKNVTVFVSYKNKFYSFVENLNSSDKALFDSAIEKYNELTNGFPFAATRAILDTRQTATEDLPRSLKRLITTINEAKPAPNQN
;
A
#
# COMPACT_ATOMS: atom_id res chain seq x y z
N MET A 1 0.85 -5.29 -65.84
CA MET A 1 0.97 -6.43 -64.90
C MET A 1 2.40 -6.53 -64.41
N ILE A 2 2.53 -6.79 -63.11
CA ILE A 2 3.66 -6.43 -62.23
C ILE A 2 4.93 -7.24 -62.55
N LYS A 3 6.04 -6.54 -62.87
CA LYS A 3 7.40 -7.09 -62.77
C LYS A 3 8.08 -6.49 -61.54
N LYS A 4 8.24 -7.29 -60.48
CA LYS A 4 8.99 -6.93 -59.26
C LYS A 4 10.48 -6.84 -59.58
N LYS A 5 11.05 -5.66 -59.38
CA LYS A 5 12.49 -5.36 -59.46
C LYS A 5 13.13 -5.70 -58.10
N ILE A 6 14.13 -6.57 -58.12
CA ILE A 6 15.02 -6.85 -57.01
C ILE A 6 16.03 -5.70 -56.90
N SER A 7 16.08 -5.05 -55.74
CA SER A 7 17.04 -3.99 -55.43
C SER A 7 17.93 -4.43 -54.28
N ARG A 8 19.22 -4.57 -54.60
CA ARG A 8 20.34 -4.81 -53.69
C ARG A 8 20.45 -3.66 -52.67
N PHE A 9 20.63 -3.96 -51.40
CA PHE A 9 21.22 -3.01 -50.45
C PHE A 9 22.46 -3.62 -49.81
N LYS A 10 23.53 -2.85 -49.89
CA LYS A 10 24.92 -3.20 -49.61
C LYS A 10 25.19 -3.14 -48.11
N SER A 11 25.95 -4.12 -47.64
CA SER A 11 26.66 -4.11 -46.37
C SER A 11 27.54 -2.87 -46.24
N PHE A 12 27.41 -2.17 -45.11
CA PHE A 12 28.40 -1.23 -44.61
C PHE A 12 28.86 -1.74 -43.25
N PHE A 13 30.03 -2.38 -43.24
CA PHE A 13 30.81 -2.64 -42.04
C PHE A 13 31.51 -1.33 -41.65
N LEU A 14 31.16 -0.78 -40.49
CA LEU A 14 31.95 0.27 -39.84
C LEU A 14 32.57 -0.34 -38.58
N LEU A 15 33.85 -0.69 -38.71
CA LEU A 15 34.76 -1.01 -37.63
C LEU A 15 35.08 0.29 -36.89
N PHE A 16 34.72 0.40 -35.61
CA PHE A 16 35.26 1.40 -34.70
C PHE A 16 36.38 0.78 -33.86
N PRO A 17 37.51 1.48 -33.65
CA PRO A 17 38.60 0.98 -32.82
C PRO A 17 38.21 1.02 -31.34
N LEU A 18 38.36 -0.13 -30.67
CA LEU A 18 38.34 -0.27 -29.21
C LEU A 18 39.56 0.45 -28.62
N SER A 19 39.37 1.68 -28.13
CA SER A 19 40.33 2.31 -27.22
C SER A 19 40.05 1.81 -25.80
N THR A 20 40.94 0.96 -25.29
CA THR A 20 41.01 0.53 -23.90
C THR A 20 41.30 1.71 -22.98
N ILE A 21 40.32 2.11 -22.16
CA ILE A 21 40.56 2.97 -20.99
C ILE A 21 40.84 2.04 -19.80
N PRO A 22 41.97 2.17 -19.10
CA PRO A 22 42.21 1.40 -17.88
C PRO A 22 41.25 1.87 -16.79
N ILE A 23 40.32 1.01 -16.40
CA ILE A 23 39.48 1.21 -15.21
C ILE A 23 40.38 0.93 -14.01
N LEU A 24 40.85 2.00 -13.36
CA LEU A 24 41.31 1.92 -11.97
C LEU A 24 40.14 1.46 -11.11
N SER A 25 40.20 0.23 -10.65
CA SER A 25 39.30 -0.33 -9.65
C SER A 25 39.55 0.34 -8.30
N PHE A 26 38.89 1.48 -8.07
CA PHE A 26 38.58 1.90 -6.71
C PHE A 26 37.53 0.94 -6.18
N ILE A 27 37.95 0.04 -5.29
CA ILE A 27 37.05 -0.69 -4.41
C ILE A 27 36.50 0.36 -3.43
N SER A 28 35.50 1.13 -3.87
CA SER A 28 34.57 1.72 -2.92
C SER A 28 33.62 0.60 -2.50
N CYS A 29 33.32 0.56 -1.21
CA CYS A 29 32.36 -0.35 -0.62
C CYS A 29 30.97 0.01 -1.20
N GLN A 30 30.66 -0.43 -2.42
CA GLN A 30 29.36 -0.23 -3.04
C GLN A 30 28.40 -1.20 -2.36
N THR A 31 27.59 -0.65 -1.45
CA THR A 31 26.30 -1.22 -1.12
C THR A 31 25.58 -1.60 -2.41
N GLN A 32 25.31 -2.90 -2.61
CA GLN A 32 24.50 -3.36 -3.74
C GLN A 32 23.11 -2.72 -3.65
N GLU A 33 22.91 -1.63 -4.41
CA GLU A 33 21.59 -1.12 -4.73
C GLU A 33 20.80 -2.25 -5.39
N SER A 34 19.55 -2.44 -4.95
CA SER A 34 18.71 -3.48 -5.56
C SER A 34 18.37 -3.07 -6.99
N VAL A 35 18.06 -4.05 -7.84
CA VAL A 35 17.58 -3.80 -9.21
C VAL A 35 16.39 -2.82 -9.21
N GLN A 36 15.54 -2.90 -8.18
CA GLN A 36 14.37 -2.05 -8.04
C GLN A 36 14.70 -0.61 -7.61
N ASP A 37 15.73 -0.40 -6.79
CA ASP A 37 16.22 0.96 -6.45
C ASP A 37 16.70 1.68 -7.71
N LYS A 38 17.30 0.93 -8.66
CA LYS A 38 17.74 1.46 -9.95
C LYS A 38 16.57 1.78 -10.89
N GLU A 39 15.55 0.91 -10.97
CA GLU A 39 14.36 1.17 -11.80
C GLU A 39 13.59 2.41 -11.33
N GLU A 40 13.46 2.61 -10.01
CA GLU A 40 12.81 3.79 -9.45
C GLU A 40 13.63 5.06 -9.65
N GLN A 41 14.95 5.01 -9.44
CA GLN A 41 15.83 6.14 -9.76
C GLN A 41 15.74 6.50 -11.25
N GLN A 42 15.74 5.51 -12.14
CA GLN A 42 15.55 5.71 -13.58
C GLN A 42 14.17 6.30 -13.88
N PHE A 43 13.12 5.83 -13.20
CA PHE A 43 11.78 6.41 -13.33
C PHE A 43 11.81 7.89 -12.98
N TYR A 44 12.31 8.28 -11.80
CA TYR A 44 12.36 9.70 -11.43
C TYR A 44 13.23 10.53 -12.39
N GLN A 45 14.41 10.04 -12.78
CA GLN A 45 15.29 10.73 -13.73
C GLN A 45 14.63 10.97 -15.10
N GLN A 46 13.90 9.98 -15.62
CA GLN A 46 13.18 10.14 -16.90
C GLN A 46 12.07 11.19 -16.78
N HIS A 47 11.38 11.24 -15.65
CA HIS A 47 10.28 12.18 -15.46
C HIS A 47 10.76 13.59 -15.08
N ASP A 48 11.95 13.74 -14.48
CA ASP A 48 12.60 15.04 -14.27
C ASP A 48 12.90 15.74 -15.60
N LEU A 49 13.34 15.00 -16.61
CA LEU A 49 13.52 15.52 -17.97
C LEU A 49 12.19 16.02 -18.55
N LEU A 50 11.12 15.25 -18.39
CA LEU A 50 9.78 15.65 -18.86
C LEU A 50 9.22 16.86 -18.10
N LEU A 51 9.49 16.96 -16.79
CA LEU A 51 9.13 18.14 -15.98
C LEU A 51 9.88 19.38 -16.48
N LYS A 52 11.18 19.24 -16.77
CA LYS A 52 11.98 20.32 -17.32
C LYS A 52 11.44 20.78 -18.68
N GLU A 53 11.12 19.85 -19.57
CA GLU A 53 10.48 20.19 -20.85
C GLU A 53 9.13 20.87 -20.68
N ALA A 54 8.28 20.40 -19.76
CA ALA A 54 6.98 21.01 -19.47
C ALA A 54 7.13 22.45 -18.95
N LYS A 55 8.14 22.70 -18.09
CA LYS A 55 8.51 24.04 -17.63
C LYS A 55 8.98 24.93 -18.78
N GLU A 56 9.90 24.45 -19.61
CA GLU A 56 10.41 25.18 -20.79
C GLU A 56 9.29 25.53 -21.79
N LYS A 57 8.30 24.65 -21.93
CA LYS A 57 7.13 24.84 -22.81
C LYS A 57 6.00 25.64 -22.16
N ASN A 58 6.13 26.10 -20.90
CA ASN A 58 5.06 26.72 -20.10
C ASN A 58 3.77 25.88 -20.02
N GLN A 59 3.91 24.55 -20.09
CA GLN A 59 2.82 23.58 -20.02
C GLN A 59 2.66 23.04 -18.61
N PHE A 60 2.60 23.93 -17.61
CA PHE A 60 2.41 23.54 -16.22
C PHE A 60 1.36 24.38 -15.49
N GLN A 61 0.89 23.85 -14.36
CA GLN A 61 0.03 24.52 -13.39
C GLN A 61 0.73 24.51 -12.03
N PRO A 62 1.01 25.68 -11.42
CA PRO A 62 1.50 25.73 -10.04
C PRO A 62 0.51 25.07 -9.08
N LEU A 63 1.00 24.18 -8.23
CA LEU A 63 0.21 23.46 -7.25
C LEU A 63 0.66 23.86 -5.85
N LYS A 64 -0.30 24.14 -4.97
CA LYS A 64 -0.04 24.49 -3.57
C LYS A 64 -0.83 23.54 -2.66
N PRO A 65 -0.17 22.52 -2.09
CA PRO A 65 -0.84 21.43 -1.39
C PRO A 65 -1.20 21.80 0.05
N ALA A 66 -2.38 21.35 0.50
CA ALA A 66 -2.76 21.30 1.91
C ALA A 66 -3.13 19.87 2.30
N ILE A 67 -2.62 19.40 3.44
CA ILE A 67 -2.96 18.11 4.03
C ILE A 67 -3.92 18.37 5.19
N ILE A 68 -5.07 17.71 5.14
CA ILE A 68 -6.13 17.85 6.13
C ILE A 68 -6.30 16.48 6.78
N THR A 69 -6.02 16.43 8.09
CA THR A 69 -5.94 15.19 8.87
C THR A 69 -6.79 15.26 10.14
N VAL A 70 -7.17 14.10 10.67
CA VAL A 70 -7.76 13.95 12.01
C VAL A 70 -6.65 13.77 13.08
N ASN A 71 -6.88 14.21 14.32
CA ASN A 71 -5.92 14.26 15.43
C ASN A 71 -5.81 12.95 16.21
N LYS A 72 -4.61 12.79 16.77
CA LYS A 72 -3.97 11.66 17.46
C LYS A 72 -4.71 10.96 18.62
N SER A 73 -5.91 11.38 19.04
CA SER A 73 -6.57 10.75 20.19
C SER A 73 -7.39 9.51 19.83
N ASP A 74 -7.54 9.20 18.54
CA ASP A 74 -8.21 7.98 18.05
C ASP A 74 -7.24 7.18 17.16
N THR A 75 -6.37 6.45 17.86
CA THR A 75 -5.66 5.19 17.58
C THR A 75 -5.80 4.46 16.22
N SER A 76 -5.82 5.10 15.04
CA SER A 76 -5.97 4.33 13.78
C SER A 76 -4.81 4.35 12.78
N ASN A 77 -3.99 5.41 12.61
CA ASN A 77 -2.79 5.35 11.73
C ASN A 77 -1.83 6.57 11.77
N PRO A 78 -1.05 6.83 12.85
CA PRO A 78 -0.04 7.90 12.87
C PRO A 78 1.03 7.74 11.79
N ASP A 79 1.31 6.50 11.36
CA ASP A 79 2.29 6.18 10.32
C ASP A 79 1.86 6.69 8.95
N PHE A 80 0.58 6.59 8.61
CA PHE A 80 0.06 7.02 7.30
C PHE A 80 0.11 8.53 7.11
N THR A 81 -0.25 9.33 8.12
CA THR A 81 -0.20 10.80 8.00
C THR A 81 1.23 11.29 7.82
N THR A 82 2.18 10.80 8.63
CA THR A 82 3.60 11.14 8.48
C THR A 82 4.15 10.66 7.13
N MET A 83 3.73 9.47 6.67
CA MET A 83 4.09 8.97 5.35
C MET A 83 3.56 9.90 4.25
N LEU A 84 2.29 10.30 4.30
CA LEU A 84 1.66 11.18 3.32
C LEU A 84 2.34 12.55 3.29
N GLU A 85 2.63 13.13 4.46
CA GLU A 85 3.38 14.39 4.55
C GLU A 85 4.76 14.28 3.89
N SER A 86 5.50 13.20 4.17
CA SER A 86 6.81 12.95 3.57
C SER A 86 6.72 12.74 2.05
N ALA A 87 5.72 11.98 1.58
CA ALA A 87 5.48 11.74 0.16
C ALA A 87 5.14 13.03 -0.60
N VAL A 88 4.25 13.87 -0.04
CA VAL A 88 3.89 15.17 -0.61
C VAL A 88 5.10 16.10 -0.62
N LYS A 89 5.77 16.30 0.52
CA LYS A 89 6.95 17.19 0.61
C LYS A 89 8.06 16.78 -0.38
N SER A 90 8.40 15.50 -0.41
CA SER A 90 9.44 15.00 -1.33
C SER A 90 9.04 15.17 -2.80
N THR A 91 7.79 14.90 -3.15
CA THR A 91 7.30 15.12 -4.53
C THR A 91 7.39 16.59 -4.94
N PHE A 92 6.96 17.50 -4.08
CA PHE A 92 7.00 18.94 -4.38
C PHE A 92 8.42 19.51 -4.44
N SER A 93 9.36 18.98 -3.65
CA SER A 93 10.77 19.36 -3.76
C SER A 93 11.39 19.02 -5.11
N VAL A 94 10.86 18.00 -5.81
CA VAL A 94 11.28 17.61 -7.16
C VAL A 94 10.57 18.45 -8.22
N ILE A 95 9.27 18.72 -8.04
CA ILE A 95 8.42 19.31 -9.09
C ILE A 95 8.51 20.85 -9.14
N ASP A 96 8.59 21.56 -8.01
CA ASP A 96 8.25 23.01 -7.98
C ASP A 96 9.27 23.95 -7.31
N ASP A 97 10.59 23.66 -7.39
CA ASP A 97 11.66 24.42 -6.72
C ASP A 97 11.36 24.62 -5.21
N ALA A 98 11.95 23.75 -4.39
CA ALA A 98 11.65 23.48 -2.98
C ALA A 98 11.43 24.69 -2.03
N ASP A 99 11.84 25.90 -2.41
CA ASP A 99 11.80 27.11 -1.57
C ASP A 99 10.43 27.83 -1.51
N LYS A 100 9.42 27.42 -2.29
CA LYS A 100 8.13 28.16 -2.37
C LYS A 100 6.86 27.41 -1.96
N THR A 101 6.89 26.07 -1.88
CA THR A 101 5.67 25.29 -1.57
C THR A 101 5.57 24.94 -0.08
N SER A 102 4.96 25.82 0.71
CA SER A 102 4.59 25.51 2.10
C SER A 102 3.46 24.47 2.12
N VAL A 103 3.74 23.23 2.54
CA VAL A 103 2.69 22.24 2.83
C VAL A 103 1.98 22.67 4.11
N TYR A 104 0.70 23.05 4.00
CA TYR A 104 -0.11 23.35 5.18
C TYR A 104 -0.73 22.08 5.73
N ILE A 105 -0.61 21.86 7.04
CA ILE A 105 -1.19 20.71 7.73
C ILE A 105 -2.18 21.23 8.75
N LYS A 106 -3.44 20.79 8.66
CA LYS A 106 -4.44 21.03 9.72
C LYS A 106 -4.95 19.71 10.26
N THR A 107 -4.94 19.64 11.58
CA THR A 107 -5.38 18.48 12.35
C THR A 107 -6.72 18.77 13.05
N PHE A 108 -7.70 17.90 12.87
CA PHE A 108 -9.05 17.97 13.44
C PHE A 108 -9.23 16.95 14.57
N ASN A 109 -9.59 17.37 15.79
CA ASN A 109 -9.86 16.42 16.87
C ASN A 109 -11.34 16.00 16.85
N LEU A 110 -11.63 14.70 16.67
CA LEU A 110 -13.02 14.18 16.69
C LEU A 110 -13.54 13.87 18.11
N ASN A 111 -12.65 13.80 19.12
CA ASN A 111 -13.04 13.47 20.50
C ASN A 111 -13.63 14.67 21.27
N ASP A 112 -13.83 15.81 20.62
CA ASP A 112 -14.45 17.00 21.20
C ASP A 112 -15.99 16.92 21.09
N THR A 113 -16.55 15.81 21.60
CA THR A 113 -17.98 15.46 21.53
C THR A 113 -18.89 16.39 22.35
N ASN A 114 -18.36 17.47 22.94
CA ASN A 114 -19.15 18.51 23.61
C ASN A 114 -19.50 19.68 22.68
N SER A 115 -19.12 19.65 21.40
CA SER A 115 -19.44 20.73 20.48
C SER A 115 -20.71 20.43 19.67
N ASN A 116 -21.74 21.24 19.91
CA ASN A 116 -22.96 21.28 19.09
C ASN A 116 -22.59 21.36 17.59
N SER A 117 -23.34 20.66 16.74
CA SER A 117 -23.13 20.53 15.29
C SER A 117 -22.93 21.85 14.51
N GLU A 118 -23.27 23.00 15.09
CA GLU A 118 -23.03 24.32 14.51
C GLU A 118 -21.59 24.82 14.68
N PHE A 119 -20.87 24.47 15.76
CA PHE A 119 -19.52 24.98 16.04
C PHE A 119 -18.47 24.35 15.10
N GLU A 120 -18.59 23.04 14.83
CA GLU A 120 -17.72 22.32 13.88
C GLU A 120 -17.88 22.81 12.43
N SER A 121 -19.10 23.18 12.01
CA SER A 121 -19.37 23.65 10.64
C SER A 121 -18.71 25.01 10.34
N ARG A 122 -18.64 25.91 11.34
CA ARG A 122 -18.03 27.24 11.19
C ARG A 122 -16.50 27.16 11.12
N ASP A 123 -15.87 26.30 11.91
CA ASP A 123 -14.42 26.13 11.88
C ASP A 123 -13.95 25.39 10.63
N PHE A 124 -14.75 24.44 10.13
CA PHE A 124 -14.50 23.79 8.85
C PHE A 124 -14.63 24.79 7.68
N SER A 125 -15.69 25.60 7.64
CA SER A 125 -15.88 26.62 6.59
C SER A 125 -14.77 27.68 6.61
N LYS A 126 -14.38 28.17 7.79
CA LYS A 126 -13.27 29.12 7.94
C LYS A 126 -11.95 28.52 7.48
N LEU A 127 -11.71 27.23 7.73
CA LEU A 127 -10.51 26.55 7.25
C LEU A 127 -10.43 26.59 5.73
N PHE A 128 -11.47 26.14 5.02
CA PHE A 128 -11.44 26.08 3.56
C PHE A 128 -11.35 27.47 2.94
N ASN A 129 -12.13 28.43 3.43
CA ASN A 129 -12.06 29.80 2.95
C ASN A 129 -10.64 30.38 3.12
N ASN A 130 -10.01 30.16 4.28
CA ASN A 130 -8.63 30.60 4.53
C ASN A 130 -7.61 29.90 3.62
N LEU A 131 -7.78 28.60 3.35
CA LEU A 131 -6.93 27.87 2.39
C LEU A 131 -7.07 28.44 0.98
N ILE A 132 -8.30 28.71 0.54
CA ILE A 132 -8.62 29.27 -0.77
C ILE A 132 -8.06 30.69 -0.89
N GLU A 133 -8.26 31.54 0.12
CA GLU A 133 -7.70 32.91 0.19
C GLU A 133 -6.16 32.90 0.14
N LYS A 134 -5.53 31.92 0.78
CA LYS A 134 -4.07 31.71 0.72
C LYS A 134 -3.58 31.05 -0.58
N GLY A 135 -4.48 30.77 -1.53
CA GLY A 135 -4.16 30.22 -2.84
C GLY A 135 -3.80 28.74 -2.85
N TYR A 136 -4.19 27.96 -1.83
CA TYR A 136 -4.05 26.50 -1.88
C TYR A 136 -5.06 25.92 -2.87
N ASN A 137 -4.60 25.02 -3.75
CA ASN A 137 -5.40 24.48 -4.85
C ASN A 137 -5.34 22.94 -5.00
N LEU A 138 -4.69 22.25 -4.07
CA LEU A 138 -4.65 20.79 -4.00
C LEU A 138 -4.84 20.35 -2.55
N PHE A 139 -5.94 19.66 -2.25
CA PHE A 139 -6.28 19.23 -0.89
C PHE A 139 -6.18 17.71 -0.75
N PHE A 140 -5.43 17.24 0.23
CA PHE A 140 -5.29 15.84 0.58
C PHE A 140 -6.08 15.52 1.85
N PHE A 141 -7.03 14.59 1.77
CA PHE A 141 -7.87 14.15 2.89
C PHE A 141 -7.57 12.70 3.27
N ASN A 142 -7.09 12.48 4.49
CA ASN A 142 -6.77 11.12 4.97
C ASN A 142 -7.91 10.42 5.72
N SER A 143 -9.15 10.94 5.64
CA SER A 143 -10.28 10.41 6.41
C SER A 143 -11.61 10.67 5.72
N ASP A 144 -12.44 9.63 5.64
CA ASP A 144 -13.84 9.70 5.17
C ASP A 144 -14.69 10.68 5.97
N VAL A 145 -14.41 10.84 7.27
CA VAL A 145 -15.14 11.80 8.12
C VAL A 145 -14.88 13.22 7.64
N LEU A 146 -13.62 13.54 7.29
CA LEU A 146 -13.28 14.84 6.73
C LEU A 146 -13.89 15.04 5.34
N LEU A 147 -13.94 13.98 4.53
CA LEU A 147 -14.61 14.02 3.23
C LEU A 147 -16.10 14.30 3.38
N ASP A 148 -16.77 13.68 4.35
CA ASP A 148 -18.20 13.89 4.61
C ASP A 148 -18.49 15.34 5.04
N ARG A 149 -17.64 15.89 5.91
CA ARG A 149 -17.72 17.32 6.27
C ARG A 149 -17.47 18.22 5.05
N PHE A 150 -16.52 17.85 4.18
CA PHE A 150 -16.26 18.57 2.95
C PHE A 150 -17.44 18.54 1.98
N VAL A 151 -18.09 17.39 1.80
CA VAL A 151 -19.29 17.25 0.96
C VAL A 151 -20.41 18.19 1.44
N LEU A 152 -20.62 18.30 2.76
CA LEU A 152 -21.62 19.21 3.34
C LEU A 152 -21.27 20.69 3.12
N TRP A 153 -19.99 21.04 3.16
CA TRP A 153 -19.53 22.41 2.92
C TRP A 153 -19.55 22.80 1.43
N ASN A 154 -19.31 21.82 0.54
CA ASN A 154 -19.18 21.99 -0.91
C ASN A 154 -20.55 22.09 -1.61
N VAL A 155 -21.32 23.13 -1.28
CA VAL A 155 -22.63 23.44 -1.87
C VAL A 155 -22.74 24.92 -2.22
N GLY A 156 -23.63 25.27 -3.15
CA GLY A 156 -23.88 26.67 -3.54
C GLY A 156 -22.61 27.41 -4.00
N ASP A 157 -22.41 28.62 -3.47
CA ASP A 157 -21.29 29.51 -3.80
C ASP A 157 -19.91 28.89 -3.53
N ASN A 158 -19.79 28.02 -2.53
CA ASN A 158 -18.52 27.34 -2.22
C ASN A 158 -18.11 26.41 -3.36
N ARG A 159 -19.08 25.73 -3.98
CA ARG A 159 -18.82 24.83 -5.11
C ARG A 159 -18.34 25.58 -6.34
N GLU A 160 -18.97 26.70 -6.64
CA GLU A 160 -18.54 27.55 -7.76
C GLU A 160 -17.15 28.13 -7.50
N THR A 161 -16.86 28.55 -6.27
CA THR A 161 -15.51 28.99 -5.87
C THR A 161 -14.45 27.90 -6.10
N LEU A 162 -14.72 26.64 -5.75
CA LEU A 162 -13.78 25.54 -5.99
C LEU A 162 -13.50 25.33 -7.49
N LYS A 163 -14.52 25.45 -8.34
CA LYS A 163 -14.37 25.34 -9.80
C LYS A 163 -13.57 26.51 -10.37
N GLU A 164 -13.93 27.75 -9.99
CA GLU A 164 -13.25 28.96 -10.44
C GLU A 164 -11.77 28.96 -10.05
N LYS A 165 -11.45 28.44 -8.87
CA LYS A 165 -10.08 28.32 -8.36
C LYS A 165 -9.37 27.04 -8.81
N ASN A 166 -10.03 26.18 -9.60
CA ASN A 166 -9.54 24.90 -10.09
C ASN A 166 -8.93 24.02 -8.98
N ILE A 167 -9.65 23.88 -7.88
CA ILE A 167 -9.17 23.17 -6.70
C ILE A 167 -9.35 21.67 -6.92
N LYS A 168 -8.26 20.92 -6.72
CA LYS A 168 -8.20 19.46 -6.84
C LYS A 168 -8.26 18.83 -5.45
N ILE A 169 -9.00 17.74 -5.34
CA ILE A 169 -9.18 17.02 -4.08
C ILE A 169 -8.63 15.60 -4.26
N VAL A 170 -7.78 15.16 -3.37
CA VAL A 170 -7.27 13.79 -3.29
C VAL A 170 -7.73 13.19 -1.98
N ASN A 171 -8.53 12.13 -2.05
CA ASN A 171 -9.03 11.42 -0.87
C ASN A 171 -8.45 10.01 -0.81
N PHE A 172 -8.06 9.57 0.38
CA PHE A 172 -7.55 8.22 0.62
C PHE A 172 -8.64 7.32 1.22
N ASP A 173 -8.69 6.06 0.78
CA ASP A 173 -9.42 4.95 1.41
C ASP A 173 -10.95 5.15 1.53
N SER A 174 -11.57 5.86 0.57
CA SER A 174 -13.03 6.01 0.51
C SER A 174 -13.61 5.50 -0.82
N PRO A 175 -14.01 4.22 -0.89
CA PRO A 175 -14.61 3.64 -2.10
C PRO A 175 -15.95 4.29 -2.46
N ARG A 176 -16.58 5.05 -1.55
CA ARG A 176 -17.85 5.77 -1.78
C ARG A 176 -17.66 7.27 -1.99
N ALA A 177 -16.43 7.78 -1.99
CA ALA A 177 -16.15 9.21 -2.16
C ALA A 177 -16.85 9.84 -3.37
N LEU A 178 -16.79 9.16 -4.53
CA LEU A 178 -17.39 9.64 -5.77
C LEU A 178 -18.93 9.65 -5.74
N GLN A 179 -19.57 8.84 -4.88
CA GLN A 179 -21.03 8.86 -4.73
C GLN A 179 -21.50 10.05 -3.90
N LYS A 180 -20.62 10.57 -3.04
CA LYS A 180 -20.92 11.67 -2.11
C LYS A 180 -20.67 13.04 -2.75
N ILE A 181 -19.73 13.14 -3.68
CA ILE A 181 -19.38 14.36 -4.39
C ILE A 181 -19.92 14.29 -5.82
N GLY A 182 -20.83 15.19 -6.20
CA GLY A 182 -21.47 15.16 -7.52
C GLY A 182 -20.47 15.25 -8.70
N ASN A 183 -20.90 14.83 -9.89
CA ASN A 183 -20.10 14.63 -11.11
C ASN A 183 -19.29 15.84 -11.66
N ASN A 184 -19.37 17.02 -11.05
CA ASN A 184 -18.75 18.26 -11.58
C ASN A 184 -17.54 18.75 -10.78
N ASP A 185 -17.02 17.93 -9.87
CA ASP A 185 -15.91 18.31 -9.01
C ASP A 185 -14.62 17.58 -9.49
N SER A 186 -13.46 18.00 -9.00
CA SER A 186 -12.16 17.40 -9.35
C SER A 186 -11.66 16.51 -8.22
N LEU A 187 -12.41 15.44 -7.91
CA LEU A 187 -12.06 14.46 -6.88
C LEU A 187 -11.26 13.29 -7.45
N ILE A 188 -10.11 13.02 -6.86
CA ILE A 188 -9.28 11.85 -7.09
C ILE A 188 -9.42 10.98 -5.84
N SER A 189 -10.18 9.89 -5.94
CA SER A 189 -10.28 8.91 -4.87
C SER A 189 -9.22 7.83 -5.06
N LEU A 190 -8.44 7.55 -4.01
CA LEU A 190 -7.46 6.48 -3.99
C LEU A 190 -8.05 5.29 -3.23
N ASP A 191 -8.39 4.24 -3.98
CA ASP A 191 -8.93 3.00 -3.43
C ASP A 191 -7.78 2.00 -3.28
N PHE A 192 -7.36 1.77 -2.04
CA PHE A 192 -6.25 0.87 -1.73
C PHE A 192 -6.72 -0.58 -1.71
N ILE A 193 -5.96 -1.41 -2.39
CA ILE A 193 -6.22 -2.85 -2.50
C ILE A 193 -4.95 -3.56 -2.05
N PRO A 194 -4.66 -3.55 -0.73
CA PRO A 194 -3.53 -4.29 -0.22
C PRO A 194 -3.77 -5.81 -0.25
N GLU A 195 -5.01 -6.26 -0.44
CA GLU A 195 -5.34 -7.69 -0.39
C GLU A 195 -4.64 -8.51 -1.46
N ASP A 196 -4.45 -7.98 -2.66
CA ASP A 196 -3.85 -8.69 -3.78
C ASP A 196 -2.38 -9.04 -3.53
N ILE A 197 -1.57 -8.08 -3.10
CA ILE A 197 -0.18 -8.38 -2.79
C ILE A 197 -0.07 -9.30 -1.57
N ASN A 198 -0.93 -9.09 -0.57
CA ASN A 198 -0.91 -9.92 0.63
C ASN A 198 -1.43 -11.35 0.34
N TRP A 199 -2.35 -11.53 -0.61
CA TRP A 199 -2.79 -12.84 -1.08
C TRP A 199 -1.64 -13.66 -1.65
N ILE A 200 -0.80 -13.04 -2.49
CA ILE A 200 0.40 -13.69 -3.04
C ILE A 200 1.31 -14.13 -1.89
N ALA A 201 1.54 -13.25 -0.91
CA ALA A 201 2.38 -13.55 0.24
C ALA A 201 1.82 -14.70 1.10
N GLY A 202 0.51 -14.76 1.28
CA GLY A 202 -0.17 -15.82 2.02
C GLY A 202 -0.12 -17.18 1.32
N TYR A 203 -0.37 -17.19 0.01
CA TYR A 203 -0.24 -18.39 -0.82
C TYR A 203 1.20 -18.91 -0.78
N PHE A 204 2.17 -18.02 -0.98
CA PHE A 204 3.59 -18.35 -0.88
C PHE A 204 3.94 -18.90 0.50
N ALA A 205 3.53 -18.25 1.59
CA ALA A 205 3.81 -18.70 2.96
C ALA A 205 3.33 -20.13 3.21
N ALA A 206 2.11 -20.47 2.75
CA ALA A 206 1.55 -21.81 2.89
C ALA A 206 2.33 -22.85 2.06
N SER A 207 2.70 -22.51 0.82
CA SER A 207 3.52 -23.38 -0.04
C SER A 207 4.94 -23.58 0.49
N TYR A 208 5.55 -22.55 1.06
CA TYR A 208 6.85 -22.59 1.71
C TYR A 208 6.83 -23.54 2.91
N LEU A 209 5.82 -23.43 3.78
CA LEU A 209 5.67 -24.33 4.92
C LEU A 209 5.39 -25.78 4.50
N ALA A 210 4.64 -26.00 3.43
CA ALA A 210 4.41 -27.33 2.87
C ALA A 210 5.72 -27.97 2.37
N LYS A 211 6.61 -27.19 1.76
CA LYS A 211 7.94 -27.65 1.33
C LYS A 211 8.86 -27.95 2.52
N GLU A 212 8.96 -27.02 3.47
CA GLU A 212 9.87 -27.16 4.64
C GLU A 212 9.42 -28.29 5.57
N PHE A 213 8.11 -28.52 5.65
CA PHE A 213 7.50 -29.55 6.49
C PHE A 213 6.56 -30.42 5.64
N PRO A 214 7.11 -31.39 4.87
CA PRO A 214 6.33 -32.18 3.91
C PRO A 214 5.48 -33.28 4.55
N ASP A 215 5.70 -33.61 5.83
CA ASP A 215 4.86 -34.59 6.55
C ASP A 215 3.44 -34.03 6.74
N PRO A 216 2.39 -34.63 6.17
CA PRO A 216 1.00 -34.17 6.31
C PRO A 216 0.53 -33.94 7.76
N ASN A 217 1.15 -34.58 8.75
CA ASN A 217 0.80 -34.43 10.16
C ASN A 217 1.66 -33.41 10.91
N SER A 218 2.60 -32.73 10.24
CA SER A 218 3.48 -31.76 10.89
C SER A 218 2.67 -30.63 11.55
N ASP A 219 2.89 -30.49 12.85
CA ASP A 219 2.41 -29.36 13.64
C ASP A 219 3.15 -28.07 13.31
N LYS A 220 4.33 -28.12 12.67
CA LYS A 220 5.16 -26.95 12.37
C LYS A 220 4.63 -26.04 11.26
N ARG A 221 3.60 -26.44 10.50
CA ARG A 221 3.01 -25.56 9.46
C ARG A 221 2.09 -24.51 10.07
N GLN A 222 2.68 -23.61 10.84
CA GLN A 222 1.97 -22.64 11.66
C GLN A 222 2.43 -21.22 11.35
N ILE A 223 1.44 -20.32 11.32
CA ILE A 223 1.62 -18.92 11.02
C ILE A 223 1.00 -18.08 12.15
N SER A 224 1.69 -17.02 12.54
CA SER A 224 1.15 -15.96 13.39
C SER A 224 1.05 -14.65 12.61
N VAL A 225 -0.02 -13.89 12.84
CA VAL A 225 -0.35 -12.64 12.17
C VAL A 225 -0.42 -11.50 13.19
N PHE A 226 0.28 -10.41 12.93
CA PHE A 226 0.32 -9.23 13.80
C PHE A 226 -0.26 -8.04 13.07
N ASN A 227 -1.35 -7.49 13.59
CA ASN A 227 -1.98 -6.26 13.14
C ASN A 227 -2.16 -5.34 14.36
N ASN A 228 -2.08 -4.04 14.16
CA ASN A 228 -2.22 -3.05 15.23
C ASN A 228 -3.57 -2.32 15.13
N TYR A 229 -4.31 -2.38 14.02
CA TYR A 229 -5.51 -1.57 13.82
C TYR A 229 -6.73 -2.35 13.34
N PHE A 230 -7.93 -1.87 13.72
CA PHE A 230 -9.22 -2.30 13.15
C PHE A 230 -9.66 -1.44 11.95
N ASN A 231 -8.76 -0.67 11.36
CA ASN A 231 -9.07 0.11 10.16
C ASN A 231 -9.16 -0.79 8.91
N THR A 232 -9.91 -0.34 7.90
CA THR A 232 -10.17 -1.10 6.68
C THR A 232 -8.87 -1.52 5.98
N HIS A 233 -7.95 -0.58 5.74
CA HIS A 233 -6.65 -0.84 5.07
C HIS A 233 -5.83 -1.96 5.73
N GLU A 234 -5.63 -1.91 7.04
CA GLU A 234 -4.80 -2.88 7.79
C GLU A 234 -5.49 -4.24 7.92
N ILE A 235 -6.82 -4.24 8.12
CA ILE A 235 -7.60 -5.48 8.11
C ILE A 235 -7.57 -6.13 6.73
N ASN A 236 -7.62 -5.35 5.65
CA ASN A 236 -7.52 -5.86 4.29
C ASN A 236 -6.17 -6.55 4.04
N LYS A 237 -5.03 -5.98 4.47
CA LYS A 237 -3.73 -6.68 4.42
C LYS A 237 -3.80 -8.08 5.05
N THR A 238 -4.40 -8.15 6.24
CA THR A 238 -4.62 -9.41 6.97
C THR A 238 -5.52 -10.37 6.20
N LEU A 239 -6.66 -9.88 5.70
CA LEU A 239 -7.62 -10.69 4.96
C LEU A 239 -7.03 -11.24 3.66
N GLY A 240 -6.30 -10.43 2.90
CA GLY A 240 -5.58 -10.87 1.70
C GLY A 240 -4.63 -12.01 2.00
N PHE A 241 -3.77 -11.84 3.02
CA PHE A 241 -2.82 -12.85 3.45
C PHE A 241 -3.49 -14.17 3.84
N LEU A 242 -4.52 -14.11 4.68
CA LEU A 242 -5.28 -15.29 5.09
C LEU A 242 -6.02 -15.95 3.92
N ALA A 243 -6.52 -15.16 2.97
CA ALA A 243 -7.19 -15.68 1.78
C ALA A 243 -6.24 -16.47 0.87
N GLY A 244 -4.98 -16.03 0.75
CA GLY A 244 -3.93 -16.78 0.05
C GLY A 244 -3.67 -18.15 0.69
N ILE A 245 -3.55 -18.20 2.02
CA ILE A 245 -3.37 -19.45 2.78
C ILE A 245 -4.57 -20.38 2.57
N SER A 246 -5.78 -19.84 2.75
CA SER A 246 -7.03 -20.60 2.59
C SER A 246 -7.14 -21.23 1.20
N TYR A 247 -6.79 -20.44 0.16
CA TYR A 247 -6.80 -20.92 -1.21
C TYR A 247 -5.78 -22.06 -1.41
N TRP A 248 -4.55 -21.92 -0.92
CA TRP A 248 -3.54 -23.00 -0.98
C TRP A 248 -4.04 -24.27 -0.29
N ASN A 249 -4.54 -24.15 0.94
CA ASN A 249 -5.02 -25.29 1.74
C ASN A 249 -6.16 -26.05 1.04
N THR A 250 -7.08 -25.33 0.40
CA THR A 250 -8.21 -25.93 -0.34
C THR A 250 -7.73 -26.78 -1.52
N HIS A 251 -6.63 -26.39 -2.17
CA HIS A 251 -6.05 -27.09 -3.31
C HIS A 251 -4.96 -28.10 -2.92
N ASN A 252 -4.52 -28.08 -1.66
CA ASN A 252 -3.48 -28.97 -1.12
C ASN A 252 -3.92 -29.51 0.25
N PRO A 253 -5.00 -30.30 0.31
CA PRO A 253 -5.62 -30.67 1.58
C PRO A 253 -4.70 -31.51 2.48
N THR A 254 -3.69 -32.19 1.95
CA THR A 254 -2.75 -32.98 2.75
C THR A 254 -1.58 -32.16 3.32
N LEU A 255 -1.40 -30.91 2.89
CA LEU A 255 -0.27 -30.05 3.26
C LEU A 255 -0.74 -28.68 3.75
N THR A 256 -1.77 -28.68 4.58
CA THR A 256 -2.40 -27.44 5.06
C THR A 256 -1.54 -26.71 6.08
N SER A 257 -1.55 -25.38 6.00
CA SER A 257 -0.99 -24.48 7.01
C SER A 257 -2.08 -23.98 7.96
N ARG A 258 -1.73 -23.71 9.22
CA ARG A 258 -2.64 -23.25 10.27
C ARG A 258 -2.29 -21.84 10.73
N VAL A 259 -3.29 -21.13 11.24
CA VAL A 259 -3.13 -19.81 11.85
C VAL A 259 -3.46 -19.93 13.33
N TRP A 260 -2.46 -19.67 14.19
CA TRP A 260 -2.61 -19.94 15.63
C TRP A 260 -3.60 -19.02 16.34
N GLN A 261 -3.75 -17.81 15.83
CA GLN A 261 -4.55 -16.79 16.48
C GLN A 261 -6.03 -16.92 16.14
N THR A 262 -6.86 -16.64 17.13
CA THR A 262 -8.24 -16.21 16.91
C THR A 262 -8.28 -14.75 16.45
N ARG A 263 -9.41 -14.29 15.93
CA ARG A 263 -9.61 -12.90 15.48
C ARG A 263 -9.10 -11.87 16.50
N ASP A 264 -9.45 -12.03 17.77
CA ASP A 264 -9.12 -11.06 18.82
C ASP A 264 -7.65 -11.10 19.26
N GLN A 265 -6.89 -12.09 18.79
CA GLN A 265 -5.46 -12.24 19.04
C GLN A 265 -4.60 -11.77 17.87
N VAL A 266 -5.21 -11.43 16.72
CA VAL A 266 -4.49 -10.87 15.57
C VAL A 266 -4.26 -9.37 15.73
N VAL A 267 -5.19 -8.66 16.38
CA VAL A 267 -5.10 -7.20 16.58
C VAL A 267 -4.53 -6.90 17.96
N PHE A 268 -3.38 -6.23 17.98
CA PHE A 268 -2.64 -5.83 19.17
C PHE A 268 -2.76 -4.32 19.37
N LEU A 269 -3.59 -3.95 20.34
CA LEU A 269 -3.81 -2.57 20.78
C LEU A 269 -3.64 -2.50 22.29
N ASP A 270 -3.17 -1.37 22.80
CA ASP A 270 -3.16 -1.10 24.24
C ASP A 270 -4.55 -1.36 24.82
N LYS A 271 -4.62 -2.23 25.83
CA LYS A 271 -5.90 -2.64 26.43
C LYS A 271 -5.83 -2.55 27.94
N LYS A 272 -6.98 -2.34 28.56
CA LYS A 272 -7.08 -2.38 30.02
C LYS A 272 -7.38 -3.81 30.48
N ASP A 273 -6.67 -4.27 31.50
CA ASP A 273 -6.98 -5.53 32.16
C ASP A 273 -8.20 -5.40 33.10
N GLN A 274 -8.51 -6.48 33.81
CA GLN A 274 -9.63 -6.51 34.77
C GLN A 274 -9.43 -5.57 35.97
N GLU A 275 -8.19 -5.14 36.23
CA GLU A 275 -7.81 -4.18 37.27
C GLU A 275 -7.67 -2.74 36.72
N ASN A 276 -8.10 -2.52 35.46
CA ASN A 276 -8.03 -1.24 34.77
C ASN A 276 -6.59 -0.76 34.47
N LYS A 277 -5.59 -1.64 34.56
CA LYS A 277 -4.19 -1.36 34.19
C LYS A 277 -4.01 -1.50 32.68
N VAL A 278 -3.24 -0.58 32.09
CA VAL A 278 -2.93 -0.61 30.66
C VAL A 278 -1.87 -1.68 30.40
N ILE A 279 -2.25 -2.72 29.66
CA ILE A 279 -1.33 -3.67 29.05
C ILE A 279 -0.92 -3.10 27.69
N SER A 280 0.34 -2.72 27.59
CA SER A 280 0.88 -2.15 26.34
C SER A 280 0.89 -3.17 25.20
N THR A 281 0.81 -2.67 23.97
CA THR A 281 0.97 -3.44 22.72
C THR A 281 2.28 -4.23 22.71
N GLU A 282 3.36 -3.60 23.18
CA GLU A 282 4.67 -4.24 23.32
C GLU A 282 4.61 -5.47 24.26
N GLU A 283 4.02 -5.29 25.45
CA GLU A 283 3.87 -6.37 26.43
C GLU A 283 3.02 -7.52 25.89
N GLN A 284 1.95 -7.20 25.15
CA GLN A 284 1.12 -8.21 24.51
C GLN A 284 1.88 -9.02 23.46
N ILE A 285 2.65 -8.37 22.58
CA ILE A 285 3.48 -9.07 21.57
C ILE A 285 4.55 -9.91 22.24
N LYS A 286 5.23 -9.37 23.25
CA LYS A 286 6.25 -10.07 24.03
C LYS A 286 5.67 -11.33 24.69
N ASN A 287 4.50 -11.23 25.32
CA ASN A 287 3.86 -12.36 25.97
C ASN A 287 3.38 -13.37 24.94
N PHE A 288 2.73 -12.91 23.87
CA PHE A 288 2.27 -13.76 22.77
C PHE A 288 3.41 -14.62 22.18
N LEU A 289 4.55 -14.03 21.84
CA LEU A 289 5.69 -14.74 21.27
C LEU A 289 6.44 -15.63 22.30
N LYS A 290 6.21 -15.44 23.61
CA LYS A 290 6.81 -16.26 24.68
C LYS A 290 5.94 -17.42 25.14
N GLU A 291 4.65 -17.43 24.81
CA GLU A 291 3.74 -18.55 25.11
C GLU A 291 4.16 -19.79 24.31
N GLU A 292 4.28 -20.96 24.96
CA GLU A 292 4.78 -22.19 24.31
C GLU A 292 4.03 -22.55 23.04
N LYS A 293 2.70 -22.48 23.07
CA LYS A 293 1.82 -22.71 21.90
C LYS A 293 2.09 -21.77 20.71
N HIS A 294 2.76 -20.64 20.90
CA HIS A 294 3.01 -19.65 19.85
C HIS A 294 4.48 -19.60 19.41
N LYS A 295 5.38 -20.29 20.14
CA LYS A 295 6.79 -20.46 19.74
C LYS A 295 6.96 -21.33 18.49
N ASP A 296 5.95 -22.13 18.17
CA ASP A 296 6.01 -23.10 17.08
C ASP A 296 5.59 -22.50 15.72
N SER A 297 5.05 -21.29 15.70
CA SER A 297 4.81 -20.54 14.46
C SER A 297 6.13 -20.33 13.71
N GLN A 298 6.23 -20.89 12.52
CA GLN A 298 7.43 -20.83 11.68
C GLN A 298 7.45 -19.56 10.82
N ILE A 299 6.29 -18.97 10.54
CA ILE A 299 6.16 -17.67 9.86
C ILE A 299 5.42 -16.69 10.76
N LEU A 300 5.98 -15.49 10.88
CA LEU A 300 5.34 -14.32 11.48
C LEU A 300 5.01 -13.33 10.36
N PHE A 301 3.72 -13.12 10.11
CA PHE A 301 3.24 -12.10 9.19
C PHE A 301 2.89 -10.83 9.96
N VAL A 302 3.55 -9.71 9.62
CA VAL A 302 3.34 -8.42 10.25
C VAL A 302 2.62 -7.50 9.27
N ALA A 303 1.31 -7.33 9.46
CA ALA A 303 0.45 -6.53 8.60
C ALA A 303 0.71 -5.02 8.76
N THR A 304 1.10 -4.59 9.97
CA THR A 304 1.27 -3.18 10.31
C THR A 304 2.74 -2.83 10.56
N ASP A 305 3.25 -1.86 9.81
CA ASP A 305 4.65 -1.45 9.82
C ASP A 305 5.18 -1.06 11.22
N SER A 306 4.40 -0.35 12.04
CA SER A 306 4.80 0.03 13.41
C SER A 306 5.04 -1.16 14.35
N LEU A 307 4.51 -2.35 14.03
CA LEU A 307 4.76 -3.56 14.81
C LEU A 307 6.07 -4.25 14.42
N VAL A 308 6.65 -3.92 13.26
CA VAL A 308 7.85 -4.59 12.73
C VAL A 308 9.00 -4.55 13.76
N PRO A 309 9.40 -3.39 14.34
CA PRO A 309 10.47 -3.36 15.33
C PRO A 309 10.18 -4.21 16.58
N LEU A 310 8.92 -4.25 17.02
CA LEU A 310 8.50 -5.01 18.20
C LEU A 310 8.54 -6.52 17.93
N VAL A 311 8.03 -6.97 16.79
CA VAL A 311 8.08 -8.38 16.40
C VAL A 311 9.54 -8.82 16.26
N TYR A 312 10.40 -8.02 15.62
CA TYR A 312 11.83 -8.31 15.50
C TYR A 312 12.54 -8.41 16.85
N LYS A 313 12.16 -7.57 17.82
CA LYS A 313 12.75 -7.57 19.17
C LYS A 313 12.47 -8.87 19.94
N TYR A 314 11.34 -9.54 19.66
CA TYR A 314 10.87 -10.68 20.46
C TYR A 314 10.82 -12.02 19.72
N ALA A 315 10.89 -12.02 18.39
CA ALA A 315 10.89 -13.23 17.58
C ALA A 315 12.20 -14.03 17.73
N ASP A 316 12.10 -15.36 17.67
CA ASP A 316 13.28 -16.25 17.56
C ASP A 316 13.66 -16.39 16.09
N LEU A 317 14.50 -15.49 15.58
CA LEU A 317 14.90 -15.44 14.16
C LEU A 317 15.74 -16.65 13.68
N ASN A 318 16.10 -17.58 14.58
CA ASN A 318 16.73 -18.84 14.19
C ASN A 318 15.68 -19.89 13.80
N LYS A 319 14.45 -19.75 14.30
CA LYS A 319 13.32 -20.67 14.00
C LYS A 319 12.28 -20.02 13.11
N GLN A 320 12.03 -18.74 13.31
CA GLN A 320 10.91 -18.02 12.73
C GLN A 320 11.39 -17.17 11.56
N LYS A 321 10.63 -17.23 10.47
CA LYS A 321 10.75 -16.36 9.32
C LYS A 321 9.73 -15.24 9.43
N ILE A 322 10.05 -14.06 8.90
CA ILE A 322 9.16 -12.90 8.99
C ILE A 322 8.76 -12.45 7.59
N ILE A 323 7.46 -12.22 7.40
CA ILE A 323 6.89 -11.51 6.26
C ILE A 323 6.34 -10.19 6.79
N VAL A 324 6.72 -9.06 6.21
CA VAL A 324 6.32 -7.73 6.71
C VAL A 324 5.67 -6.89 5.62
N ASN A 325 4.63 -6.13 5.97
CA ASN A 325 4.24 -4.94 5.20
C ASN A 325 5.06 -3.75 5.71
N HIS A 326 5.55 -2.94 4.79
CA HIS A 326 6.46 -1.84 5.07
C HIS A 326 6.18 -0.64 4.17
N TYR A 327 6.22 0.56 4.74
CA TYR A 327 6.14 1.81 3.99
C TYR A 327 7.54 2.23 3.53
N LYS A 328 7.80 2.21 2.22
CA LYS A 328 9.15 2.37 1.63
C LYS A 328 9.87 3.68 2.00
N ASN A 329 9.15 4.69 2.49
CA ASN A 329 9.70 5.99 2.83
C ASN A 329 10.17 6.11 4.30
N LYS A 330 10.15 5.02 5.08
CA LYS A 330 10.72 4.99 6.42
C LYS A 330 12.15 4.46 6.39
N GLU A 331 12.97 4.90 7.35
CA GLU A 331 14.32 4.38 7.60
C GLU A 331 14.27 2.95 8.15
N PHE A 332 13.84 2.01 7.32
CA PHE A 332 13.94 0.59 7.60
C PHE A 332 14.71 -0.01 6.42
N ASN A 333 15.83 -0.64 6.71
CA ASN A 333 16.59 -1.35 5.68
C ASN A 333 16.24 -2.85 5.75
N PRO A 334 15.24 -3.32 4.97
CA PRO A 334 14.84 -4.72 4.98
C PRO A 334 15.98 -5.67 4.58
N LYS A 335 17.02 -5.20 3.88
CA LYS A 335 18.17 -6.01 3.43
C LYS A 335 19.08 -6.45 4.58
N ASN A 336 19.08 -5.72 5.70
CA ASN A 336 19.89 -6.06 6.87
C ASN A 336 19.18 -7.07 7.79
N GLN A 337 17.94 -7.46 7.48
CA GLN A 337 17.14 -8.36 8.31
C GLN A 337 16.73 -9.62 7.55
N LYS A 338 16.61 -10.75 8.26
CA LYS A 338 16.27 -12.07 7.72
C LYS A 338 14.77 -12.19 7.37
N ASN A 339 14.22 -11.20 6.67
CA ASN A 339 12.87 -11.28 6.12
C ASN A 339 12.81 -12.39 5.07
N LEU A 340 11.72 -13.15 5.06
CA LEU A 340 11.40 -14.03 3.95
C LEU A 340 10.85 -13.20 2.78
N LEU A 341 9.93 -12.29 3.08
CA LEU A 341 9.38 -11.32 2.14
C LEU A 341 9.10 -9.98 2.83
N THR A 342 9.36 -8.89 2.12
CA THR A 342 8.90 -7.56 2.50
C THR A 342 7.96 -7.04 1.42
N ILE A 343 6.73 -6.69 1.81
CA ILE A 343 5.72 -6.05 0.97
C ILE A 343 5.90 -4.54 1.13
N ASN A 344 6.42 -3.89 0.11
CA ASN A 344 6.60 -2.44 0.09
C ASN A 344 5.34 -1.76 -0.44
N GLU A 345 4.83 -0.80 0.33
CA GLU A 345 3.79 0.13 -0.07
C GLU A 345 4.43 1.44 -0.52
N ASP A 346 4.32 1.75 -1.82
CA ASP A 346 4.97 2.91 -2.44
C ASP A 346 3.98 4.06 -2.64
N LEU A 347 3.52 4.62 -1.51
CA LEU A 347 2.63 5.78 -1.53
C LEU A 347 3.30 6.98 -2.23
N LYS A 348 4.63 7.11 -2.10
CA LYS A 348 5.37 8.21 -2.73
C LYS A 348 5.21 8.18 -4.25
N ASN A 349 5.35 7.03 -4.88
CA ASN A 349 5.15 6.88 -6.32
C ASN A 349 3.69 7.18 -6.74
N VAL A 350 2.69 6.75 -5.97
CA VAL A 350 1.27 7.11 -6.22
C VAL A 350 1.11 8.64 -6.24
N ILE A 351 1.57 9.30 -5.17
CA ILE A 351 1.46 10.74 -4.99
C ILE A 351 2.24 11.50 -6.06
N TYR A 352 3.44 11.03 -6.41
CA TYR A 352 4.24 11.58 -7.49
C TYR A 352 3.48 11.57 -8.81
N ARG A 353 2.90 10.43 -9.20
CA ARG A 353 2.18 10.32 -10.48
C ARG A 353 0.96 11.22 -10.55
N ILE A 354 0.20 11.31 -9.46
CA ILE A 354 -0.95 12.21 -9.36
C ILE A 354 -0.51 13.67 -9.51
N ILE A 355 0.48 14.10 -8.72
CA ILE A 355 0.96 15.47 -8.76
C ILE A 355 1.59 15.78 -10.12
N TYR A 356 2.33 14.85 -10.72
CA TYR A 356 2.92 15.00 -12.05
C TYR A 356 1.84 15.23 -13.11
N ASP A 357 0.80 14.40 -13.17
CA ASP A 357 -0.27 14.53 -14.17
C ASP A 357 -1.05 15.84 -14.01
N LEU A 358 -1.30 16.27 -12.77
CA LEU A 358 -1.94 17.55 -12.46
C LEU A 358 -1.04 18.74 -12.81
N TYR A 359 0.24 18.66 -12.45
CA TYR A 359 1.22 19.73 -12.65
C TYR A 359 1.49 19.95 -14.14
N THR A 360 1.67 18.87 -14.91
CA THR A 360 1.99 18.92 -16.35
C THR A 360 0.76 18.99 -17.25
N LYS A 361 -0.45 19.09 -16.68
CA LYS A 361 -1.73 19.09 -17.42
C LYS A 361 -1.89 17.88 -18.35
N LYS A 362 -1.34 16.73 -17.96
CA LYS A 362 -1.36 15.49 -18.74
C LYS A 362 -2.50 14.55 -18.39
N SER A 363 -3.26 14.86 -17.35
CA SER A 363 -4.48 14.13 -17.01
C SER A 363 -5.41 14.02 -18.24
N GLY A 364 -5.92 12.81 -18.51
CA GLY A 364 -6.73 12.51 -19.70
C GLY A 364 -5.98 12.42 -21.04
N THR A 365 -4.67 12.67 -21.09
CA THR A 365 -3.86 12.54 -22.30
C THR A 365 -3.26 11.14 -22.45
N ASN A 366 -2.62 10.84 -23.60
CA ASN A 366 -1.88 9.59 -23.80
C ASN A 366 -0.56 9.54 -22.99
N ASP A 367 -0.04 10.69 -22.57
CA ASP A 367 1.24 10.82 -21.87
C ASP A 367 1.10 10.83 -20.34
N ARG A 368 -0.11 10.55 -19.84
CA ARG A 368 -0.43 10.48 -18.42
C ARG A 368 0.29 9.34 -17.72
N LEU A 369 0.49 9.48 -16.42
CA LEU A 369 1.05 8.43 -15.56
C LEU A 369 -0.01 7.62 -14.82
N ILE A 370 -1.14 8.23 -14.46
CA ILE A 370 -2.17 7.59 -13.63
C ILE A 370 -3.58 8.18 -13.79
N LEU A 371 -3.75 9.45 -14.15
CA LEU A 371 -5.06 10.13 -14.19
C LEU A 371 -5.69 10.06 -15.58
N ASP A 372 -6.66 9.17 -15.75
CA ASP A 372 -7.35 8.93 -17.02
C ASP A 372 -8.29 10.07 -17.47
N THR A 373 -8.60 11.02 -16.59
CA THR A 373 -9.54 12.11 -16.84
C THR A 373 -9.30 13.26 -15.87
N ASP A 374 -9.62 14.49 -16.30
CA ASP A 374 -9.61 15.69 -15.45
C ASP A 374 -10.80 15.77 -14.47
N LYS A 375 -11.76 14.84 -14.61
CA LYS A 375 -12.96 14.73 -13.77
C LYS A 375 -12.71 13.81 -12.58
N ASN A 376 -13.76 13.63 -11.78
CA ASN A 376 -13.86 12.60 -10.76
C ASN A 376 -13.30 11.24 -11.25
N VAL A 377 -12.28 10.74 -10.57
CA VAL A 377 -11.59 9.49 -10.91
C VAL A 377 -11.31 8.69 -9.65
N THR A 378 -11.46 7.36 -9.75
CA THR A 378 -10.93 6.43 -8.76
C THR A 378 -9.66 5.82 -9.31
N VAL A 379 -8.55 6.05 -8.60
CA VAL A 379 -7.28 5.38 -8.85
C VAL A 379 -7.21 4.18 -7.92
N PHE A 380 -7.10 3.00 -8.51
CA PHE A 380 -6.91 1.77 -7.75
C PHE A 380 -5.44 1.58 -7.41
N VAL A 381 -5.11 1.63 -6.12
CA VAL A 381 -3.76 1.43 -5.62
C VAL A 381 -3.59 -0.06 -5.35
N SER A 382 -2.97 -0.79 -6.29
CA SER A 382 -2.91 -2.27 -6.30
C SER A 382 -1.54 -2.79 -6.74
N TYR A 383 -1.31 -4.10 -6.57
CA TYR A 383 -0.11 -4.79 -7.03
C TYR A 383 0.04 -4.71 -8.54
N LYS A 384 -1.06 -4.93 -9.28
CA LYS A 384 -1.06 -4.86 -10.75
C LYS A 384 -0.67 -3.49 -11.29
N ASN A 385 -1.03 -2.44 -10.55
CA ASN A 385 -0.66 -1.07 -10.89
C ASN A 385 0.72 -0.67 -10.36
N LYS A 386 1.49 -1.62 -9.83
CA LYS A 386 2.87 -1.46 -9.33
C LYS A 386 3.01 -0.46 -8.18
N PHE A 387 1.97 -0.30 -7.36
CA PHE A 387 2.03 0.51 -6.13
C PHE A 387 2.41 -0.29 -4.90
N TYR A 388 2.25 -1.60 -5.00
CA TYR A 388 2.83 -2.55 -4.07
C TYR A 388 3.91 -3.35 -4.78
N SER A 389 4.95 -3.71 -4.03
CA SER A 389 6.04 -4.54 -4.56
C SER A 389 6.60 -5.46 -3.48
N PHE A 390 7.36 -6.46 -3.91
CA PHE A 390 8.07 -7.35 -3.01
C PHE A 390 9.57 -7.05 -3.03
N VAL A 391 10.17 -6.99 -1.85
CA VAL A 391 11.60 -7.20 -1.68
C VAL A 391 11.76 -8.60 -1.11
N GLU A 392 12.41 -9.45 -1.91
CA GLU A 392 12.58 -10.87 -1.62
C GLU A 392 14.02 -11.17 -1.19
N ASN A 393 14.17 -12.07 -0.22
CA ASN A 393 15.46 -12.63 0.17
C ASN A 393 15.37 -14.15 0.15
N LEU A 394 15.20 -14.68 -1.06
CA LEU A 394 14.86 -16.07 -1.31
C LEU A 394 16.01 -16.78 -2.04
N ASN A 395 16.27 -18.04 -1.68
CA ASN A 395 17.10 -18.91 -2.51
C ASN A 395 16.34 -19.33 -3.78
N SER A 396 17.01 -19.94 -4.75
CA SER A 396 16.40 -20.32 -6.03
C SER A 396 15.15 -21.20 -5.90
N SER A 397 15.11 -22.11 -4.92
CA SER A 397 13.97 -23.00 -4.72
C SER A 397 12.78 -22.30 -4.08
N ASP A 398 13.01 -21.37 -3.14
CA ASP A 398 11.95 -20.56 -2.55
C ASP A 398 11.44 -19.52 -3.55
N LYS A 399 12.34 -18.99 -4.38
CA LYS A 399 11.99 -18.09 -5.48
C LYS A 399 11.01 -18.74 -6.45
N ALA A 400 11.21 -20.02 -6.80
CA ALA A 400 10.28 -20.75 -7.67
C ALA A 400 8.88 -20.89 -7.05
N LEU A 401 8.77 -21.11 -5.73
CA LEU A 401 7.47 -21.14 -5.03
C LEU A 401 6.80 -19.76 -5.06
N PHE A 402 7.58 -18.71 -4.84
CA PHE A 402 7.09 -17.34 -4.87
C PHE A 402 6.61 -16.93 -6.28
N ASP A 403 7.38 -17.28 -7.32
CA ASP A 403 6.99 -17.04 -8.71
C ASP A 403 5.72 -17.81 -9.09
N SER A 404 5.56 -19.04 -8.58
CA SER A 404 4.31 -19.81 -8.75
C SER A 404 3.12 -19.13 -8.06
N ALA A 405 3.31 -18.51 -6.89
CA ALA A 405 2.26 -17.74 -6.22
C ALA A 405 1.83 -16.52 -7.06
N ILE A 406 2.78 -15.82 -7.67
CA ILE A 406 2.51 -14.70 -8.59
C ILE A 406 1.77 -15.19 -9.84
N GLU A 407 2.23 -16.29 -10.45
CA GLU A 407 1.59 -16.89 -11.63
C GLU A 407 0.14 -17.26 -11.32
N LYS A 408 -0.10 -17.93 -10.18
CA LYS A 408 -1.45 -18.30 -9.75
C LYS A 408 -2.33 -17.09 -9.52
N TYR A 409 -1.82 -16.05 -8.86
CA TYR A 409 -2.55 -14.79 -8.70
C TYR A 409 -2.93 -14.18 -10.05
N ASN A 410 -2.00 -14.15 -11.01
CA ASN A 410 -2.25 -13.61 -12.35
C ASN A 410 -3.29 -14.44 -13.13
N GLU A 411 -3.22 -15.77 -13.05
CA GLU A 411 -4.21 -16.68 -13.63
C GLU A 411 -5.62 -16.38 -13.11
N LEU A 412 -5.78 -16.26 -11.79
CA LEU A 412 -7.07 -16.01 -11.14
C LEU A 412 -7.64 -14.63 -11.45
N THR A 413 -6.79 -13.67 -11.82
CA THR A 413 -7.18 -12.27 -12.02
C THR A 413 -7.14 -11.85 -13.49
N ASN A 414 -7.05 -12.82 -14.42
CA ASN A 414 -7.04 -12.62 -15.88
C ASN A 414 -8.20 -11.71 -16.35
N GLY A 415 -7.90 -10.43 -16.57
CA GLY A 415 -8.83 -9.40 -17.07
C GLY A 415 -9.63 -8.64 -16.02
N PHE A 416 -9.74 -9.14 -14.78
CA PHE A 416 -10.43 -8.44 -13.69
C PHE A 416 -9.60 -8.54 -12.40
N PRO A 417 -8.81 -7.50 -12.05
CA PRO A 417 -8.06 -7.45 -10.80
C PRO A 417 -8.95 -7.66 -9.56
N PHE A 418 -10.25 -7.39 -9.72
CA PHE A 418 -11.24 -7.38 -8.66
C PHE A 418 -12.02 -8.67 -8.51
N ALA A 419 -12.29 -9.48 -9.54
CA ALA A 419 -13.33 -10.49 -9.43
C ALA A 419 -12.98 -11.68 -8.52
N ALA A 420 -11.73 -12.17 -8.51
CA ALA A 420 -11.36 -13.32 -7.69
C ALA A 420 -11.13 -12.95 -6.21
N THR A 421 -10.36 -11.89 -5.94
CA THR A 421 -10.13 -11.38 -4.58
C THR A 421 -11.43 -10.82 -3.99
N ARG A 422 -12.25 -10.11 -4.79
CA ARG A 422 -13.55 -9.60 -4.35
C ARG A 422 -14.63 -10.68 -4.32
N ALA A 423 -14.59 -11.79 -5.07
CA ALA A 423 -15.50 -12.93 -4.85
C ALA A 423 -15.15 -13.72 -3.56
N ILE A 424 -13.87 -13.78 -3.20
CA ILE A 424 -13.40 -14.31 -1.90
C ILE A 424 -13.70 -13.32 -0.75
N LEU A 425 -13.79 -12.02 -1.05
CA LEU A 425 -14.10 -10.91 -0.11
C LEU A 425 -15.50 -10.29 -0.32
N ASP A 426 -16.43 -10.92 -1.07
CA ASP A 426 -17.68 -10.29 -1.56
C ASP A 426 -18.74 -10.15 -0.46
N THR A 427 -18.30 -10.29 0.80
CA THR A 427 -18.97 -9.73 1.97
C THR A 427 -18.92 -8.19 2.02
N ARG A 428 -18.23 -7.52 1.09
CA ARG A 428 -18.14 -6.04 1.01
C ARG A 428 -19.47 -5.31 0.71
N GLN A 429 -20.55 -5.98 0.31
CA GLN A 429 -21.87 -5.33 0.27
C GLN A 429 -22.55 -5.21 1.65
N THR A 430 -21.97 -5.77 2.71
CA THR A 430 -22.49 -5.60 4.10
C THR A 430 -21.46 -5.04 5.08
N ALA A 431 -20.23 -4.78 4.65
CA ALA A 431 -19.14 -4.38 5.54
C ALA A 431 -18.95 -2.85 5.59
N THR A 432 -19.89 -2.16 6.23
CA THR A 432 -19.50 -1.08 7.15
C THR A 432 -19.58 -1.52 8.61
N GLU A 433 -20.10 -2.73 8.91
CA GLU A 433 -20.37 -3.12 10.30
C GLU A 433 -19.77 -4.47 10.78
N ASP A 434 -19.13 -5.31 9.96
CA ASP A 434 -18.63 -6.62 10.45
C ASP A 434 -17.35 -7.20 9.81
N LEU A 435 -16.37 -6.34 9.49
CA LEU A 435 -14.97 -6.73 9.22
C LEU A 435 -14.41 -7.75 10.25
N PRO A 436 -14.58 -7.51 11.57
CA PRO A 436 -14.50 -8.51 12.63
C PRO A 436 -14.91 -9.95 12.31
N ARG A 437 -16.16 -10.19 11.91
CA ARG A 437 -16.68 -11.54 11.65
C ARG A 437 -16.06 -12.15 10.39
N SER A 438 -15.70 -11.35 9.39
CA SER A 438 -15.00 -11.83 8.20
C SER A 438 -13.63 -12.42 8.55
N LEU A 439 -12.85 -11.71 9.37
CA LEU A 439 -11.56 -12.21 9.87
C LEU A 439 -11.72 -13.50 10.69
N LYS A 440 -12.71 -13.55 11.60
CA LYS A 440 -13.00 -14.77 12.38
C LYS A 440 -13.35 -15.96 11.48
N ARG A 441 -14.25 -15.79 10.51
CA ARG A 441 -14.66 -16.85 9.58
C ARG A 441 -13.47 -17.42 8.81
N LEU A 442 -12.58 -16.55 8.33
CA LEU A 442 -11.44 -16.98 7.52
C LEU A 442 -10.42 -17.76 8.35
N ILE A 443 -10.11 -17.30 9.57
CA ILE A 443 -9.26 -18.03 10.51
C ILE A 443 -9.86 -19.40 10.82
N THR A 444 -11.17 -19.46 11.12
CA THR A 444 -11.87 -20.72 11.36
C THR A 444 -11.76 -21.65 10.14
N THR A 445 -12.02 -21.15 8.94
CA THR A 445 -11.92 -21.92 7.68
C THR A 445 -10.53 -22.51 7.49
N ILE A 446 -9.47 -21.72 7.70
CA ILE A 446 -8.07 -22.17 7.57
C ILE A 446 -7.77 -23.30 8.57
N ASN A 447 -8.22 -23.15 9.80
CA ASN A 447 -7.93 -24.11 10.87
C ASN A 447 -8.81 -25.38 10.82
N GLU A 448 -10.00 -25.30 10.22
CA GLU A 448 -10.91 -26.43 10.01
C GLU A 448 -10.59 -27.25 8.76
N ALA A 449 -9.73 -26.74 7.85
CA ALA A 449 -9.17 -27.49 6.73
C ALA A 449 -8.26 -28.63 7.25
N LYS A 450 -8.88 -29.73 7.70
CA LYS A 450 -8.20 -30.93 8.16
C LYS A 450 -7.55 -31.64 6.97
N PRO A 451 -6.37 -32.26 7.18
CA PRO A 451 -5.84 -33.23 6.25
C PRO A 451 -6.89 -34.28 5.94
N ALA A 452 -7.19 -34.48 4.65
CA ALA A 452 -8.01 -35.61 4.24
C ALA A 452 -7.38 -36.88 4.84
N PRO A 453 -8.15 -37.76 5.51
CA PRO A 453 -7.59 -38.99 6.05
C PRO A 453 -6.98 -39.77 4.89
N ASN A 454 -5.73 -40.25 5.08
CA ASN A 454 -5.06 -41.10 4.11
C ASN A 454 -6.01 -42.24 3.73
N GLN A 455 -6.46 -42.25 2.48
CA GLN A 455 -7.05 -43.44 1.88
C GLN A 455 -5.88 -44.38 1.58
N ASN A 456 -5.47 -45.14 2.59
CA ASN A 456 -4.56 -46.27 2.43
C ASN A 456 -5.32 -47.47 1.89
#